data_AF-A0A6N9VDU4-F1
#
_entry.id   AF-A0A6N9VDU4-F1
#
_cell.length_a   1.000
_cell.length_b   1.000
_cell.length_c   1.000
_cell.angle_alpha   90.00
_cell.angle_beta   90.00
_cell.angle_gamma   90.00
#
_symmetry.space_group_name_H-M   'P 1'
#
loop_
_entity.id
_entity.type
_entity.pdbx_description
1 polymer ?
#
loop_
_entity_poly.entity_id
_entity_poly.type
_entity_poly.pdbx_seq_one_letter_code
_entity_poly.pdbx_strand_id
1 'polypeptide(L)' 'VMAAVEIADGSRFEDLDLPGFLAGQKDLGTKGAPRFVRVSHALPTTGSNKLRKKEMQLDGWRTGDPVYRWTGRGGPA' A
#
# COMPACT_ATOMS: atom_id res chain seq x y z
N VAL A 1 0.80 -9.12 5.72
CA VAL A 1 -0.37 -8.27 5.34
C VAL A 1 0.00 -7.39 4.15
N MET A 2 -0.97 -6.94 3.36
CA MET A 2 -0.79 -6.07 2.20
C MET A 2 -1.61 -4.79 2.41
N ALA A 3 -1.09 -3.66 1.93
CA ALA A 3 -1.81 -2.41 1.79
C ALA A 3 -1.83 -1.99 0.32
N ALA A 4 -2.81 -1.17 -0.05
CA ALA A 4 -2.85 -0.45 -1.32
C ALA A 4 -3.04 1.03 -1.01
N VAL A 5 -2.27 1.88 -1.66
CA VAL A 5 -2.35 3.33 -1.54
C VAL A 5 -2.58 3.92 -2.93
N GLU A 6 -3.48 4.89 -2.98
CA GLU A 6 -3.64 5.75 -4.16
C GLU A 6 -2.85 7.03 -3.92
N ILE A 7 -2.08 7.45 -4.92
CA ILE A 7 -1.27 8.66 -4.86
C ILE A 7 -1.60 9.59 -6.03
N ALA A 8 -1.39 10.89 -5.82
CA ALA A 8 -1.63 11.90 -6.85
C ALA A 8 -0.82 11.62 -8.12
N ASP A 9 -1.35 12.03 -9.26
CA ASP A 9 -0.64 11.97 -10.54
C ASP A 9 0.71 12.70 -10.44
N GLY A 10 1.76 12.05 -10.94
CA GLY A 10 3.13 12.58 -10.91
C GLY A 10 3.88 12.37 -9.59
N SER A 11 3.22 11.93 -8.51
CA SER A 11 3.91 11.48 -7.29
C SER A 11 4.48 10.07 -7.47
N ARG A 12 5.55 9.77 -6.74
CA ARG A 12 6.16 8.44 -6.69
C ARG A 12 6.08 7.90 -5.27
N PHE A 13 6.24 6.59 -5.12
CA PHE A 13 6.21 5.96 -3.79
C PHE A 13 7.29 6.51 -2.86
N GLU A 14 8.46 6.81 -3.43
CA GLU A 14 9.63 7.33 -2.73
C GLU A 14 9.38 8.72 -2.13
N ASP A 15 8.38 9.46 -2.61
CA ASP A 15 8.02 10.79 -2.11
C ASP A 15 7.18 10.75 -0.82
N LEU A 16 6.65 9.58 -0.43
CA LEU A 16 5.63 9.48 0.64
C LEU A 16 6.20 9.37 2.07
N ASP A 17 7.50 9.10 2.24
CA ASP A 17 8.13 8.66 3.51
C ASP A 17 7.24 7.67 4.29
N LEU A 18 6.65 6.70 3.58
CA LEU A 18 5.76 5.72 4.19
C LEU A 18 6.44 4.91 5.32
N PRO A 19 7.73 4.53 5.24
CA PRO A 19 8.42 3.90 6.37
C PRO A 19 8.42 4.77 7.63
N GLY A 20 8.81 6.04 7.51
CA GLY A 20 8.85 6.98 8.62
C GLY A 20 7.47 7.22 9.22
N PHE A 21 6.47 7.41 8.36
CA PHE A 21 5.06 7.54 8.78
C PHE A 21 4.60 6.34 9.60
N LEU A 22 4.83 5.11 9.11
CA LEU A 22 4.42 3.88 9.80
C LEU A 22 5.19 3.67 11.10
N ALA A 23 6.49 3.96 11.13
CA ALA A 23 7.32 3.84 12.33
C ALA A 23 6.90 4.81 13.44
N GLY A 24 6.32 5.96 13.08
CA GLY A 24 5.80 6.95 14.03
C GLY A 24 4.44 6.60 14.66
N GLN A 25 3.72 5.58 14.17
CA GLN A 25 2.39 5.23 14.67
C GLN A 25 2.47 4.44 15.98
N LYS A 26 2.05 5.06 17.08
CA LYS A 26 2.11 4.46 18.43
C LYS A 26 1.19 3.25 18.63
N ASP A 27 0.11 3.19 17.86
CA ASP A 27 -0.91 2.14 17.89
C ASP A 27 -0.65 1.04 16.83
N LEU A 28 0.35 1.22 15.96
CA LEU A 28 0.74 0.21 14.99
C LEU A 28 1.64 -0.83 15.64
N GLY A 29 1.06 -1.98 16.00
CA GLY A 29 1.82 -3.11 16.54
C GLY A 29 2.89 -3.63 15.57
N THR A 30 3.85 -4.41 16.08
CA THR A 30 5.00 -4.95 15.31
C THR A 30 4.63 -5.80 14.09
N LYS A 31 3.38 -6.30 14.03
CA LYS A 31 2.83 -7.07 12.90
C LYS A 31 1.86 -6.25 12.02
N GLY A 32 1.58 -5.00 12.41
CA GLY A 32 0.63 -4.11 11.75
C GLY A 32 1.18 -3.50 10.47
N ALA A 33 2.51 -3.38 10.34
CA ALA A 33 3.13 -2.88 9.13
C ALA A 33 2.83 -3.78 7.91
N PRO A 34 2.29 -3.24 6.81
CA PRO A 34 2.06 -4.00 5.59
C PRO A 34 3.37 -4.48 5.01
N ARG A 35 3.44 -5.75 4.62
CA ARG A 35 4.63 -6.36 4.00
C ARG A 35 4.74 -6.02 2.51
N PHE A 36 3.61 -5.79 1.88
CA PHE A 36 3.48 -5.42 0.49
C PHE A 36 2.65 -4.15 0.41
N VAL A 37 3.08 -3.20 -0.42
CA VAL A 37 2.36 -1.95 -0.68
C VAL A 37 2.18 -1.83 -2.18
N ARG A 38 0.93 -1.98 -2.64
CA ARG A 38 0.53 -1.62 -4.01
C ARG A 38 0.38 -0.11 -4.09
N VAL A 39 0.97 0.51 -5.10
CA VAL A 39 0.90 1.96 -5.33
C VAL A 39 0.24 2.19 -6.67
N SER A 40 -0.86 2.92 -6.68
CA SER A 40 -1.61 3.21 -7.90
C SER A 40 -1.95 4.69 -7.97
N HIS A 41 -2.18 5.20 -9.18
CA HIS A 41 -2.79 6.51 -9.40
C HIS A 41 -4.32 6.44 -9.53
N ALA A 42 -4.86 5.22 -9.71
CA ALA A 42 -6.28 5.01 -9.89
C ALA A 42 -6.66 3.59 -9.44
N LEU A 43 -6.89 3.42 -8.13
CA LEU A 43 -7.35 2.14 -7.60
C LEU A 43 -8.74 1.80 -8.15
N PRO A 44 -9.02 0.50 -8.41
CA PRO A 44 -10.32 0.10 -8.95
C PRO A 44 -11.48 0.50 -8.04
N THR A 45 -12.38 1.34 -8.56
CA THR A 45 -13.56 1.83 -7.85
C THR A 45 -14.87 1.55 -8.60
N THR A 46 -16.00 1.60 -7.90
CA THR A 46 -17.33 1.62 -8.50
C THR A 46 -17.62 3.00 -9.10
N GLY A 47 -18.71 3.12 -9.86
CA GLY A 47 -19.19 4.44 -10.33
C GLY A 47 -19.58 5.43 -9.21
N SER A 48 -19.59 4.99 -7.95
CA SER A 48 -19.81 5.81 -6.75
C SER A 48 -18.56 5.97 -5.89
N ASN A 49 -17.37 5.75 -6.48
CA ASN A 49 -16.07 5.88 -5.85
C ASN A 49 -15.81 4.95 -4.64
N LYS A 50 -16.50 3.81 -4.57
CA LYS A 50 -16.21 2.78 -3.56
C LYS A 50 -15.13 1.84 -4.08
N LEU A 51 -14.11 1.54 -3.28
CA LEU A 51 -13.09 0.55 -3.65
C LEU A 51 -13.73 -0.81 -3.99
N ARG A 52 -13.31 -1.41 -5.11
CA ARG A 52 -13.70 -2.75 -5.54
C ARG A 52 -12.90 -3.81 -4.77
N LYS A 53 -13.17 -3.91 -3.46
CA LYS A 53 -12.40 -4.75 -2.52
C LYS A 53 -12.24 -6.21 -2.97
N LYS A 54 -13.26 -6.82 -3.57
CA LYS A 54 -13.19 -8.22 -4.05
C LYS A 54 -12.18 -8.38 -5.19
N GLU A 55 -12.20 -7.47 -6.16
CA GLU A 55 -11.25 -7.42 -7.27
C GLU A 55 -9.83 -7.21 -6.74
N MET A 56 -9.63 -6.20 -5.90
CA MET A 56 -8.32 -5.91 -5.30
C MET A 56 -7.77 -7.08 -4.46
N GLN A 57 -8.64 -7.84 -3.79
CA GLN A 57 -8.23 -9.04 -3.04
C GLN A 57 -7.83 -10.20 -3.96
N LEU A 58 -8.52 -10.37 -5.10
CA LEU A 58 -8.19 -11.39 -6.09
C LEU A 58 -6.87 -11.07 -6.80
N ASP A 59 -6.64 -9.79 -7.14
CA ASP A 59 -5.36 -9.33 -7.68
C ASP A 59 -4.22 -9.64 -6.71
N GLY A 60 -4.41 -9.30 -5.42
CA GLY A 60 -3.34 -9.33 -4.43
C GLY A 60 -2.14 -8.52 -4.93
N TRP A 61 -0.95 -9.12 -4.88
CA TRP A 61 0.27 -8.51 -5.43
C TRP A 61 0.45 -8.71 -6.93
N ARG A 62 -0.42 -9.47 -7.61
CA ARG A 62 -0.33 -9.79 -9.04
C ARG A 62 -1.16 -8.79 -9.83
N THR A 63 -0.72 -7.54 -9.82
CA THR A 63 -1.39 -6.41 -10.46
C THR A 63 -0.46 -5.74 -11.47
N GLY A 64 -1.00 -4.91 -12.34
CA GLY A 64 -0.22 -4.05 -13.25
C GLY A 64 0.42 -2.85 -12.55
N ASP A 65 -0.05 -2.52 -11.34
CA ASP A 65 0.52 -1.46 -10.53
C ASP A 65 1.86 -1.87 -9.88
N PRO A 66 2.77 -0.92 -9.61
CA PRO A 66 3.94 -1.17 -8.78
C PRO A 66 3.59 -1.75 -7.41
N VAL A 67 4.31 -2.80 -7.00
CA VAL A 67 4.21 -3.38 -5.66
C VAL A 67 5.57 -3.36 -4.99
N TYR A 68 5.66 -2.61 -3.89
CA TYR A 68 6.84 -2.52 -3.04
C TYR A 68 6.76 -3.54 -1.91
N ARG A 69 7.93 -4.04 -1.48
CA ARG A 69 8.02 -5.09 -0.46
C ARG A 69 9.21 -4.81 0.46
N TRP A 70 8.95 -4.72 1.77
CA TRP A 70 10.05 -4.71 2.75
C TRP A 70 10.84 -6.02 2.70
N THR A 71 12.16 -5.96 2.87
CA THR A 71 13.00 -7.15 2.98
C THR A 71 13.27 -7.48 4.47
N GLY A 72 13.70 -8.71 4.79
CA GLY A 72 14.05 -9.08 6.18
C GLY A 72 12.86 -9.24 7.16
N ARG A 73 13.12 -9.42 8.45
CA ARG A 73 12.08 -9.55 9.50
C ARG A 73 11.83 -8.26 10.32
N GLY A 74 12.47 -7.16 9.91
CA GLY A 74 12.36 -5.85 10.56
C GLY A 74 11.05 -5.13 10.25
N GLY A 75 10.92 -3.94 10.84
CA GLY A 75 9.82 -3.02 10.57
C GLY A 75 9.87 -2.41 9.17
N PRO A 76 8.99 -1.43 8.88
CA PRO A 76 9.08 -0.62 7.66
C PRO A 76 10.50 -0.05 7.51
N ALA A 77 11.12 -0.20 6.34
CA ALA A 77 12.52 0.19 6.09
C ALA A 77 12.69 0.74 4.68
#